data_AF-A0A3S5DM10-F1
#
_entry.id   AF-A0A3S5DM10-F1
#
_cell.length_a   1.000
_cell.length_b   1.000
_cell.length_c   1.000
_cell.angle_alpha   90.00
_cell.angle_beta   90.00
_cell.angle_gamma   90.00
#
_symmetry.space_group_name_H-M   'P 1'
#
loop_
_entity.id
_entity.type
_entity.pdbx_description
1 polymer ?
#
loop_
_entity_poly.entity_id
_entity_poly.type
_entity_poly.pdbx_seq_one_letter_code
_entity_poly.pdbx_strand_id
1 'polypeptide(L)'
;MIASDGGLLAEPVKVTELPLLMGERFEVLVDISDGKAFDLVTLPVSQMGMAIAPFDKPHPVMRIQPLRITASGTLPDTLTTMPALPSLEGLTVRNLKLSMDPRLDMMGMQMLMKKYGAQAMSGMDHDSMNAHMQGGNMGHGEMDHGNMDHSGMNHGAMGNMNHGRKNSTSITLTLSTARSLI
;
A
#
# COMPACT_ATOMS: atom_id res chain seq x y z
N MET A 1 0.20 -13.35 -11.13
CA MET A 1 1.51 -13.29 -10.45
C MET A 1 2.07 -14.69 -10.35
N ILE A 2 3.35 -14.87 -10.68
CA ILE A 2 4.01 -16.19 -10.73
C ILE A 2 5.30 -16.26 -9.88
N ALA A 3 5.90 -15.13 -9.52
CA ALA A 3 7.08 -15.07 -8.66
C ALA A 3 7.06 -13.82 -7.77
N SER A 4 7.77 -13.88 -6.65
CA SER A 4 8.12 -12.74 -5.79
C SER A 4 9.64 -12.65 -5.62
N ASP A 5 10.13 -11.80 -4.71
CA ASP A 5 11.55 -11.61 -4.42
C ASP A 5 12.37 -12.90 -4.28
N GLY A 6 11.76 -13.96 -3.73
CA GLY A 6 12.40 -15.24 -3.46
C GLY A 6 12.29 -16.29 -4.57
N GLY A 7 11.66 -15.95 -5.72
CA GLY A 7 11.45 -16.88 -6.83
C GLY A 7 9.98 -17.26 -7.05
N LEU A 8 9.76 -18.38 -7.73
CA LEU A 8 8.43 -18.86 -8.13
C LEU A 8 7.52 -19.11 -6.93
N LEU A 9 6.24 -18.76 -7.08
CA LEU A 9 5.16 -19.16 -6.17
C LEU A 9 4.84 -20.65 -6.36
N ALA A 10 4.05 -21.25 -5.47
CA ALA A 10 3.60 -22.65 -5.63
C ALA A 10 2.71 -22.81 -6.88
N GLU A 11 1.80 -21.86 -7.10
CA GLU A 11 0.83 -21.80 -8.19
C GLU A 11 0.60 -20.34 -8.61
N PRO A 12 0.09 -20.07 -9.84
CA PRO A 12 -0.20 -18.71 -10.27
C PRO A 12 -1.31 -18.07 -9.44
N VAL A 13 -1.06 -16.87 -8.91
CA VAL A 13 -2.09 -16.08 -8.20
C VAL A 13 -2.64 -15.01 -9.13
N LYS A 14 -3.93 -15.10 -9.46
CA LYS A 14 -4.62 -14.10 -10.28
C LYS A 14 -4.93 -12.86 -9.44
N VAL A 15 -4.52 -11.70 -9.93
CA VAL A 15 -4.77 -10.40 -9.30
C VAL A 15 -5.23 -9.39 -10.36
N THR A 16 -6.03 -8.42 -9.94
CA THR A 16 -6.40 -7.26 -10.77
C THR A 16 -5.49 -6.07 -10.54
N GLU A 17 -4.85 -6.05 -9.37
CA GLU A 17 -3.95 -5.01 -8.95
C GLU A 17 -2.80 -5.62 -8.13
N LEU A 18 -1.60 -5.07 -8.25
CA LEU A 18 -0.40 -5.61 -7.59
C LEU A 18 0.35 -4.51 -6.85
N PRO A 19 0.15 -4.36 -5.53
CA PRO A 19 0.97 -3.52 -4.66
C PRO A 19 2.44 -3.97 -4.67
N LEU A 20 3.37 -3.07 -4.98
CA LEU A 20 4.82 -3.32 -5.07
C LEU A 20 5.60 -2.33 -4.20
N LEU A 21 6.30 -2.82 -3.17
CA LEU A 21 7.11 -1.95 -2.31
C LEU A 21 8.46 -1.56 -2.93
N MET A 22 9.09 -0.50 -2.40
CA MET A 22 10.43 -0.10 -2.88
C MET A 22 11.43 -1.23 -2.67
N GLY A 23 12.02 -1.73 -3.77
CA GLY A 23 13.00 -2.81 -3.76
C GLY A 23 12.41 -4.21 -3.94
N GLU A 24 11.08 -4.35 -3.96
CA GLU A 24 10.42 -5.62 -4.29
C GLU A 24 10.46 -5.89 -5.80
N ARG A 25 10.35 -7.18 -6.14
CA ARG A 25 10.22 -7.72 -7.49
C ARG A 25 9.09 -8.74 -7.50
N PHE A 26 8.25 -8.65 -8.52
CA PHE A 26 7.29 -9.69 -8.85
C PHE A 26 7.37 -10.00 -10.34
N GLU A 27 7.13 -11.26 -10.68
CA GLU A 27 6.94 -11.67 -12.08
C GLU A 27 5.46 -11.95 -12.32
N VAL A 28 4.94 -11.43 -13.43
CA VAL A 28 3.55 -11.57 -13.82
C VAL A 28 3.45 -12.02 -15.26
N LEU A 29 2.50 -12.90 -15.54
CA LEU A 29 2.05 -13.18 -16.90
C LEU A 29 0.74 -12.43 -17.12
N VAL A 30 0.61 -11.89 -18.32
CA VAL A 30 -0.54 -11.13 -18.78
C VAL A 30 -1.00 -11.75 -20.09
N ASP A 31 -2.30 -12.02 -20.18
CA ASP A 31 -2.90 -12.52 -21.42
C ASP A 31 -3.02 -11.39 -22.44
N ILE A 32 -2.47 -11.62 -23.63
CA ILE A 32 -2.50 -10.70 -24.78
C ILE A 32 -3.22 -11.31 -25.99
N SER A 33 -3.91 -12.43 -25.79
CA SER A 33 -4.50 -13.25 -26.86
C SER A 33 -5.60 -12.53 -27.65
N ASP A 34 -6.24 -11.50 -27.09
CA ASP A 34 -7.24 -10.69 -27.77
C ASP A 34 -6.64 -9.69 -28.78
N GLY A 35 -5.31 -9.55 -28.80
CA GLY A 35 -4.57 -8.69 -29.70
C GLY A 35 -4.77 -7.19 -29.46
N LYS A 36 -5.45 -6.79 -28.39
CA LYS A 36 -5.73 -5.37 -28.10
C LYS A 36 -4.57 -4.74 -27.37
N ALA A 37 -4.23 -3.52 -27.77
CA ALA A 37 -3.26 -2.71 -27.04
C ALA A 37 -3.86 -2.27 -25.71
N PHE A 38 -3.03 -2.20 -24.67
CA PHE A 38 -3.40 -1.71 -23.35
C PHE A 38 -2.19 -1.09 -22.65
N ASP A 39 -2.46 -0.36 -21.58
CA ASP A 39 -1.42 0.25 -20.75
C ASP A 39 -1.28 -0.50 -19.42
N LEU A 40 -0.04 -0.74 -19.02
CA LEU A 40 0.28 -0.99 -17.62
C LEU A 40 0.25 0.36 -16.91
N VAL A 41 -0.56 0.47 -15.85
CA VAL A 41 -0.69 1.70 -15.07
C VAL A 41 -0.29 1.46 -13.62
N THR A 42 0.24 2.49 -12.96
CA THR A 42 0.27 2.55 -11.50
C THR A 42 -0.95 3.33 -11.01
N LEU A 43 -1.68 2.79 -10.04
CA LEU A 43 -2.79 3.46 -9.39
C LEU A 43 -2.28 4.40 -8.29
N PRO A 44 -3.10 5.40 -7.89
CA PRO A 44 -2.85 6.18 -6.69
C PRO A 44 -2.80 5.29 -5.46
N VAL A 45 -1.96 5.67 -4.49
CA VAL A 45 -1.70 4.86 -3.30
C VAL A 45 -1.97 5.68 -2.05
N SER A 46 -2.38 5.00 -0.98
CA SER A 46 -2.64 5.64 0.32
C SER A 46 -1.33 5.84 1.08
N GLN A 47 -0.55 6.84 0.64
CA GLN A 47 0.70 7.21 1.28
C GLN A 47 0.96 8.71 1.16
N MET A 48 1.53 9.26 2.23
CA MET A 48 1.82 10.68 2.37
C MET A 48 2.72 11.15 1.23
N GLY A 49 2.28 12.20 0.54
CA GLY A 49 3.00 12.81 -0.58
C GLY A 49 3.01 11.99 -1.87
N MET A 50 2.47 10.77 -1.90
CA MET A 50 2.55 9.89 -3.08
C MET A 50 1.35 10.00 -4.01
N ALA A 51 0.25 10.63 -3.58
CA ALA A 51 -0.93 10.92 -4.39
C ALA A 51 -0.98 12.41 -4.82
N ILE A 52 0.18 13.04 -4.95
CA ILE A 52 0.34 14.37 -5.57
C ILE A 52 0.38 14.20 -7.09
N ALA A 53 -0.24 15.11 -7.83
CA ALA A 53 -0.21 15.09 -9.29
C ALA A 53 1.24 14.96 -9.83
N PRO A 54 1.48 14.08 -10.83
CA PRO A 54 0.48 13.41 -11.66
C PRO A 54 -0.01 12.03 -11.14
N PHE A 55 0.33 11.64 -9.91
CA PHE A 55 0.03 10.32 -9.32
C PHE A 55 -1.28 10.29 -8.51
N ASP A 56 -2.06 11.36 -8.56
CA ASP A 56 -3.40 11.49 -7.98
C ASP A 56 -4.48 10.71 -8.75
N LYS A 57 -4.10 10.12 -9.89
CA LYS A 57 -4.93 9.29 -10.78
C LYS A 57 -4.11 8.13 -11.35
N PRO A 58 -4.73 7.12 -11.99
CA PRO A 58 -4.00 6.08 -12.71
C PRO A 58 -2.98 6.68 -13.67
N HIS A 59 -1.71 6.36 -13.48
CA HIS A 59 -0.60 6.92 -14.23
C HIS A 59 0.02 5.83 -15.12
N PRO A 60 0.07 6.01 -16.45
CA PRO A 60 0.69 5.04 -17.35
C PRO A 60 2.17 4.82 -17.03
N VAL A 61 2.60 3.55 -17.09
CA VAL A 61 4.00 3.14 -16.97
C VAL A 61 4.54 2.77 -18.33
N MET A 62 3.85 1.86 -19.04
CA MET A 62 4.20 1.47 -20.41
C MET A 62 2.98 0.99 -21.18
N ARG A 63 3.03 1.14 -22.50
CA ARG A 63 2.04 0.58 -23.43
C ARG A 63 2.50 -0.77 -23.95
N ILE A 64 1.61 -1.76 -23.91
CA ILE A 64 1.81 -3.07 -24.53
C ILE A 64 1.02 -3.12 -25.83
N GLN A 65 1.73 -3.39 -26.93
CA GLN A 65 1.15 -3.51 -28.27
C GLN A 65 1.34 -4.96 -28.76
N PRO A 66 0.30 -5.81 -28.67
CA PRO A 66 0.40 -7.18 -29.15
C PRO A 66 0.67 -7.23 -30.67
N LEU A 67 1.51 -8.17 -31.07
CA LEU A 67 1.77 -8.48 -32.48
C LEU A 67 0.93 -9.69 -32.90
N ARG A 68 0.71 -9.85 -34.21
CA ARG A 68 0.01 -11.02 -34.79
C ARG A 68 0.87 -12.29 -34.83
N ILE A 69 1.86 -12.39 -33.94
CA ILE A 69 2.75 -13.54 -33.81
C ILE A 69 2.39 -14.21 -32.50
N THR A 70 2.02 -15.48 -32.57
CA THR A 70 1.61 -16.25 -31.39
C THR A 70 2.81 -16.52 -30.48
N ALA A 71 2.69 -16.20 -29.21
CA ALA A 71 3.65 -16.61 -28.19
C ALA A 71 3.45 -18.11 -27.87
N SER A 72 4.55 -18.85 -27.67
CA SER A 72 4.50 -20.29 -27.35
C SER A 72 4.52 -20.58 -25.84
N GLY A 73 4.59 -19.54 -25.00
CA GLY A 73 4.63 -19.70 -23.55
C GLY A 73 3.29 -20.18 -22.99
N THR A 74 3.35 -21.08 -22.02
CA THR A 74 2.18 -21.56 -21.26
C THR A 74 2.26 -21.07 -19.82
N LEU A 75 1.12 -20.91 -19.16
CA LEU A 75 1.05 -20.70 -17.71
C LEU A 75 0.63 -22.03 -17.05
N PRO A 76 1.55 -22.76 -16.39
CA PRO A 76 1.20 -23.99 -15.69
C PRO A 76 0.39 -23.71 -14.42
N ASP A 77 -0.51 -24.63 -14.06
CA ASP A 77 -1.26 -24.55 -12.80
C ASP A 77 -0.36 -24.72 -11.56
N THR A 78 0.76 -25.44 -11.70
CA THR A 78 1.75 -25.63 -10.63
C THR A 78 3.12 -25.16 -11.11
N LEU A 79 3.77 -24.33 -10.32
CA LEU A 79 5.03 -23.66 -10.68
C LEU A 79 6.22 -24.23 -9.90
N THR A 80 6.06 -24.47 -8.60
CA THR A 80 7.10 -25.09 -7.75
C THR A 80 6.50 -25.76 -6.53
N THR A 81 7.31 -26.53 -5.79
CA THR A 81 6.93 -27.05 -4.48
C THR A 81 7.44 -26.11 -3.39
N MET A 82 6.53 -25.65 -2.51
CA MET A 82 6.89 -24.81 -1.36
C MET A 82 6.99 -25.63 -0.08
N PRO A 83 8.08 -25.50 0.70
CA PRO A 83 8.22 -26.20 1.97
C PRO A 83 7.22 -25.64 2.99
N ALA A 84 6.69 -26.51 3.85
CA ALA A 84 5.89 -26.07 4.98
C ALA A 84 6.75 -25.26 5.97
N LEU A 85 6.14 -24.30 6.65
CA LEU A 85 6.80 -23.59 7.75
C LEU A 85 7.12 -24.59 8.88
N PRO A 86 8.31 -24.50 9.49
CA PRO A 86 8.64 -25.32 10.66
C PRO A 86 7.83 -24.87 11.89
N SER A 87 7.87 -25.67 12.96
CA SER A 87 7.33 -25.24 14.26
C SER A 87 8.00 -23.94 14.72
N LEU A 88 7.21 -23.05 15.32
CA LEU A 88 7.70 -21.78 15.86
C LEU A 88 8.27 -21.91 17.28
N GLU A 89 8.06 -23.05 17.94
CA GLU A 89 8.51 -23.30 19.31
C GLU A 89 10.03 -23.32 19.40
N GLY A 90 10.58 -22.58 20.38
CA GLY A 90 12.02 -22.52 20.61
C GLY A 90 12.83 -21.70 19.59
N LEU A 91 12.20 -21.07 18.59
CA LEU A 91 12.89 -20.18 17.66
C LEU A 91 13.37 -18.90 18.37
N THR A 92 14.56 -18.42 18.00
CA THR A 92 15.08 -17.15 18.52
C THR A 92 14.22 -15.98 18.06
N VAL A 93 13.67 -15.22 19.03
CA VAL A 93 12.87 -14.02 18.75
C VAL A 93 13.76 -12.78 18.73
N ARG A 94 13.62 -11.94 17.71
CA ARG A 94 14.30 -10.66 17.58
C ARG A 94 13.28 -9.53 17.54
N ASN A 95 13.41 -8.56 18.44
CA ASN A 95 12.56 -7.37 18.47
C ASN A 95 13.25 -6.21 17.75
N LEU A 96 12.66 -5.73 16.66
CA LEU A 96 13.15 -4.59 15.90
C LEU A 96 12.14 -3.45 16.03
N LYS A 97 12.54 -2.37 16.71
CA LYS A 97 11.74 -1.15 16.84
C LYS A 97 12.22 -0.12 15.83
N LEU A 98 11.33 0.30 14.94
CA LEU A 98 11.58 1.40 14.01
C LEU A 98 11.11 2.70 14.68
N SER A 99 11.93 3.74 14.60
CA SER A 99 11.59 5.08 15.10
C SER A 99 12.25 6.14 14.24
N MET A 100 11.57 7.27 14.12
CA MET A 100 12.13 8.52 13.60
C MET A 100 12.19 9.52 14.75
N ASP A 101 13.10 10.49 14.67
CA ASP A 101 13.11 11.60 15.63
C ASP A 101 11.80 12.41 15.50
N PRO A 102 11.04 12.60 16.60
CA PRO A 102 9.72 13.25 16.52
C PRO A 102 9.78 14.69 16.01
N ARG A 103 10.86 15.43 16.29
CA ARG A 103 10.98 16.82 15.84
C ARG A 103 11.27 16.86 14.34
N LEU A 104 12.18 16.00 13.86
CA LEU A 104 12.49 15.91 12.44
C LEU A 104 11.30 15.42 11.61
N ASP A 105 10.53 14.47 12.14
CA ASP A 105 9.33 13.98 11.48
C ASP A 105 8.25 15.08 11.37
N MET A 106 7.97 15.80 12.46
CA MET A 106 7.06 16.96 12.43
C MET A 106 7.53 18.06 11.47
N MET A 107 8.82 18.40 11.49
CA MET A 107 9.38 19.39 10.57
C MET A 107 9.26 18.93 9.11
N GLY A 108 9.50 17.66 8.82
CA GLY A 108 9.35 17.07 7.50
C GLY A 108 7.92 17.16 6.99
N MET A 109 6.94 16.78 7.83
CA MET A 109 5.53 16.90 7.50
C MET A 109 5.09 18.36 7.26
N GLN A 110 5.50 19.30 8.12
CA GLN A 110 5.19 20.72 7.94
C GLN A 110 5.74 21.27 6.63
N MET A 111 6.96 20.89 6.27
CA MET A 111 7.56 21.28 4.99
C MET A 111 6.82 20.70 3.80
N LEU A 112 6.39 19.43 3.89
CA LEU A 112 5.58 18.79 2.86
C LEU A 112 4.21 19.49 2.69
N MET A 113 3.51 19.74 3.80
CA MET A 113 2.23 20.45 3.80
C MET A 113 2.36 21.88 3.30
N LYS A 114 3.42 22.60 3.68
CA LYS A 114 3.68 23.95 3.20
C LYS A 114 3.87 23.99 1.68
N LYS A 115 4.46 22.93 1.09
CA LYS A 115 4.77 22.87 -0.33
C LYS A 115 3.57 22.42 -1.19
N TYR A 116 2.80 21.43 -0.73
CA TYR A 116 1.76 20.78 -1.54
C TYR A 116 0.35 20.85 -0.95
N GLY A 117 0.19 21.45 0.24
CA GLY A 117 -1.08 21.63 0.90
C GLY A 117 -1.81 20.31 1.20
N ALA A 118 -3.14 20.36 1.15
CA ALA A 118 -4.00 19.20 1.40
C ALA A 118 -3.74 18.02 0.44
N GLN A 119 -3.19 18.29 -0.75
CA GLN A 119 -2.89 17.24 -1.72
C GLN A 119 -1.77 16.30 -1.25
N ALA A 120 -0.90 16.72 -0.33
CA ALA A 120 0.08 15.82 0.27
C ALA A 120 -0.55 14.75 1.18
N MET A 121 -1.81 14.93 1.59
CA MET A 121 -2.58 13.99 2.41
C MET A 121 -3.72 13.32 1.65
N SER A 122 -3.80 13.49 0.33
CA SER A 122 -4.86 12.87 -0.46
C SER A 122 -4.80 11.34 -0.35
N GLY A 123 -5.97 10.70 -0.25
CA GLY A 123 -6.08 9.24 -0.17
C GLY A 123 -5.71 8.62 1.18
N MET A 124 -5.36 9.41 2.20
CA MET A 124 -5.27 8.92 3.58
C MET A 124 -6.62 8.92 4.27
N ASP A 125 -7.01 7.78 4.85
CA ASP A 125 -8.15 7.71 5.76
C ASP A 125 -7.86 8.52 7.04
N HIS A 126 -8.89 9.19 7.58
CA HIS A 126 -8.79 9.99 8.80
C HIS A 126 -8.21 9.21 10.00
N ASP A 127 -8.38 7.88 10.05
CA ASP A 127 -7.83 7.02 11.09
C ASP A 127 -6.29 6.93 11.05
N SER A 128 -5.68 7.06 9.87
CA SER A 128 -4.22 7.04 9.72
C SER A 128 -3.57 8.35 10.20
N MET A 129 -4.29 9.48 10.11
CA MET A 129 -3.81 10.75 10.67
C MET A 129 -3.76 10.73 12.20
N ASN A 130 -4.68 10.03 12.86
CA ASN A 130 -4.77 10.03 14.33
C ASN A 130 -3.62 9.25 14.99
N ALA A 131 -3.11 8.21 14.32
CA ALA A 131 -1.95 7.43 14.78
C ALA A 131 -0.63 8.24 14.74
N HIS A 132 -0.49 9.15 13.79
CA HIS A 132 0.69 10.01 13.65
C HIS A 132 0.62 11.25 14.56
N MET A 133 -0.59 11.70 14.89
CA MET A 133 -0.84 12.82 15.81
C MET A 133 -0.77 12.44 17.29
N GLN A 134 -1.05 11.18 17.68
CA GLN A 134 -0.98 10.75 19.09
C GLN A 134 0.45 10.64 19.65
N GLY A 135 1.49 10.63 18.80
CA GLY A 135 2.88 10.63 19.23
C GLY A 135 3.48 12.03 19.46
N GLY A 136 2.80 13.08 18.99
CA GLY A 136 3.13 14.45 19.28
C GLY A 136 2.12 14.97 20.28
N ASN A 137 2.58 15.34 21.48
CA ASN A 137 1.89 16.29 22.32
C ASN A 137 1.80 17.62 21.54
N MET A 138 0.87 17.69 20.58
CA MET A 138 0.40 18.95 20.03
C MET A 138 -0.23 19.66 21.21
N GLY A 139 0.58 20.49 21.86
CA GLY A 139 0.09 21.48 22.79
C GLY A 139 -1.02 22.21 22.08
N HIS A 140 -2.25 21.90 22.47
CA HIS A 140 -3.41 22.71 22.20
C HIS A 140 -3.05 24.08 22.77
N GLY A 141 -2.68 25.00 21.87
CA GLY A 141 -2.65 26.41 22.18
C GLY A 141 -3.99 26.76 22.80
N GLU A 142 -3.91 27.43 23.94
CA GLU A 142 -4.97 28.08 24.70
C GLU A 142 -6.29 28.21 23.93
N MET A 143 -7.16 27.21 24.10
CA MET A 143 -8.59 27.42 24.04
C MET A 143 -9.11 27.28 25.46
N ASP A 144 -9.43 28.42 26.05
CA ASP A 144 -10.14 28.57 27.31
C ASP A 144 -11.53 27.91 27.16
N HIS A 145 -11.59 26.62 27.48
CA HIS A 145 -12.85 25.90 27.60
C HIS A 145 -13.35 26.03 29.03
N GLY A 146 -14.01 27.17 29.28
CA GLY A 146 -14.84 27.37 30.45
C GLY A 146 -15.82 26.20 30.60
N ASN A 147 -15.66 25.47 31.71
CA ASN A 147 -16.67 24.71 32.42
C ASN A 147 -17.54 23.76 31.57
N MET A 148 -17.02 22.59 31.22
CA MET A 148 -17.85 21.41 30.90
C MET A 148 -17.65 20.33 31.97
N ASP A 149 -18.71 20.07 32.72
CA ASP A 149 -18.87 18.96 33.66
C ASP A 149 -18.93 17.64 32.87
N HIS A 150 -18.03 16.70 33.18
CA HIS A 150 -17.99 15.36 32.60
C HIS A 150 -18.27 14.26 33.64
N SER A 151 -19.23 14.50 34.54
CA SER A 151 -19.80 13.46 35.40
C SER A 151 -20.74 12.51 34.62
N GLY A 152 -20.19 11.63 33.78
CA GLY A 152 -21.07 10.67 33.09
C GLY A 152 -20.51 9.70 32.07
N MET A 153 -19.19 9.49 31.97
CA MET A 153 -18.65 8.52 30.99
C MET A 153 -18.31 7.19 31.66
N ASN A 154 -19.24 6.24 31.53
CA ASN A 154 -19.13 4.83 31.89
C ASN A 154 -18.08 4.13 31.01
N HIS A 155 -16.97 3.68 31.60
CA HIS A 155 -15.94 2.90 30.90
C HIS A 155 -16.33 1.41 30.83
N GLY A 156 -17.21 1.10 29.89
CA GLY A 156 -17.54 -0.28 29.51
C GLY A 156 -16.60 -0.82 28.41
N ALA A 157 -15.82 -1.84 28.77
CA ALA A 157 -15.20 -2.85 27.88
C ALA A 157 -14.25 -2.35 26.77
N MET A 158 -12.95 -2.23 27.09
CA MET A 158 -11.91 -2.27 26.06
C MET A 158 -11.58 -3.72 25.70
N GLY A 159 -12.30 -4.24 24.70
CA GLY A 159 -11.94 -5.47 24.00
C GLY A 159 -10.73 -5.24 23.09
N ASN A 160 -9.69 -6.04 23.30
CA ASN A 160 -8.72 -6.57 22.34
C ASN A 160 -8.62 -5.83 20.98
N MET A 161 -7.83 -4.75 20.89
CA MET A 161 -7.48 -4.13 19.61
C MET A 161 -6.07 -4.52 19.19
N ASN A 162 -6.02 -5.50 18.28
CA ASN A 162 -4.85 -5.91 17.52
C ASN A 162 -4.51 -4.84 16.47
N HIS A 163 -3.55 -3.95 16.74
CA HIS A 163 -3.08 -2.97 15.76
C HIS A 163 -1.91 -3.54 14.95
N GLY A 164 -2.25 -4.37 13.97
CA GLY A 164 -1.33 -4.90 12.96
C GLY A 164 -1.69 -4.42 11.56
N ARG A 165 -1.54 -3.13 11.26
CA ARG A 165 -1.51 -2.67 9.86
C ARG A 165 -0.40 -1.66 9.65
N LYS A 166 0.71 -2.14 9.09
CA LYS A 166 1.85 -1.33 8.69
C LYS A 166 1.51 -0.65 7.36
N ASN A 167 1.53 0.68 7.33
CA ASN A 167 1.48 1.46 6.09
C ASN A 167 2.72 1.10 5.26
N SER A 168 2.51 0.23 4.27
CA SER A 168 3.55 -0.27 3.38
C SER A 168 3.48 0.52 2.09
N THR A 169 4.58 1.15 1.71
CA THR A 169 4.68 1.92 0.46
C THR A 169 4.55 1.02 -0.73
N SER A 170 3.35 0.87 -1.28
CA SER A 170 3.14 0.04 -2.46
C SER A 170 2.85 0.89 -3.68
N ILE A 171 3.36 0.48 -4.83
CA ILE A 171 2.94 0.91 -6.16
C ILE A 171 1.92 -0.12 -6.61
N THR A 172 0.65 0.25 -6.74
CA THR A 172 -0.38 -0.69 -7.18
C THR A 172 -0.44 -0.72 -8.71
N LEU A 173 0.01 -1.81 -9.34
CA LEU A 173 -0.04 -1.95 -10.79
C LEU A 173 -1.36 -2.58 -11.24
N THR A 174 -2.07 -1.96 -12.17
CA THR A 174 -3.32 -2.49 -12.76
C THR A 174 -3.19 -2.62 -14.27
N LEU A 175 -3.87 -3.63 -14.81
CA LEU A 175 -4.06 -3.84 -16.24
C LEU A 175 -5.47 -3.43 -16.64
N SER A 176 -5.60 -2.37 -17.44
CA SER A 176 -6.89 -1.92 -17.96
C SER A 176 -7.11 -2.45 -19.37
N THR A 177 -8.01 -3.43 -19.52
CA THR A 177 -8.52 -3.86 -20.82
C THR A 177 -9.75 -3.02 -21.17
N ALA A 178 -9.69 -2.26 -22.26
CA ALA A 178 -10.85 -1.55 -22.79
C ALA A 178 -11.88 -2.57 -23.34
N ARG A 179 -12.98 -2.79 -22.60
CA ARG A 179 -14.16 -3.48 -23.13
C ARG A 179 -14.83 -2.58 -24.16
N SER A 180 -14.70 -2.90 -25.45
CA SER A 180 -15.58 -2.36 -26.48
C SER A 180 -16.83 -3.23 -26.51
N LEU A 181 -17.97 -2.63 -26.18
CA LEU A 181 -19.30 -3.16 -26.49
C LEU A 181 -19.42 -3.25 -28.02
N ILE A 182 -19.77 -4.44 -28.50
CA ILE A 182 -20.58 -4.61 -29.71
C ILE A 182 -21.90 -5.17 -29.23
#